data_AF-A0A2R6I8T3-F1
#
_entry.id   AF-A0A2R6I8T3-F1
#
_cell.length_a   1.000
_cell.length_b   1.000
_cell.length_c   1.000
_cell.angle_alpha   90.00
_cell.angle_beta   90.00
_cell.angle_gamma   90.00
#
_symmetry.space_group_name_H-M   'P 1'
#
loop_
_entity.id
_entity.type
_entity.pdbx_description
1 polymer ?
#
loop_
_entity_poly.entity_id
_entity_poly.type
_entity_poly.pdbx_seq_one_letter_code
_entity_poly.pdbx_strand_id
1 'polypeptide(L)'
;MESLEAELDRARALDVAALADAIESIGFECTRCGACCKAVEGCEDDSADDADGPDGADRAGYDHVATVFPDEVRRLQRAAGDASDHGDSGEGETLDTGEAGSGDGSEGDGRDGGYRYDWRDVARPMPYGLSEGADGPEGETFEWALQVDDCGDCTFYAEDDGVGRCTVHADRPLVCRTYPFSVALGGTSQPMGEAVDGEGMVRAHECEGLGRDIPRADAEELAAALKERAIRELEEAIGVREAYRPADVDGVVVHDSEGAKRPDGTRIDGGDAGRSDRKP
;
A
#
# COMPACT_ATOMS: atom_id res chain seq x y z
N MET A 1 -20.84 -17.37 -9.15
CA MET A 1 -20.20 -16.09 -8.81
C MET A 1 -21.29 -15.04 -8.90
N GLU A 2 -21.57 -14.37 -7.78
CA GLU A 2 -22.50 -13.24 -7.77
C GLU A 2 -21.81 -12.03 -8.40
N SER A 3 -22.57 -11.00 -8.77
CA SER A 3 -21.96 -9.81 -9.37
C SER A 3 -21.27 -8.96 -8.29
N LEU A 4 -20.27 -8.18 -8.69
CA LEU A 4 -19.57 -7.25 -7.78
C LEU A 4 -20.53 -6.28 -7.10
N GLU A 5 -21.61 -5.88 -7.78
CA GLU A 5 -22.65 -5.01 -7.20
C GLU A 5 -23.42 -5.71 -6.08
N ALA A 6 -23.77 -6.99 -6.25
CA ALA A 6 -24.43 -7.76 -5.20
C ALA A 6 -23.50 -7.97 -3.99
N GLU A 7 -22.20 -8.16 -4.23
CA GLU A 7 -21.19 -8.20 -3.18
C GLU A 7 -21.03 -6.85 -2.48
N LEU A 8 -21.05 -5.75 -3.22
CA LEU A 8 -20.98 -4.39 -2.67
C LEU A 8 -22.18 -4.10 -1.77
N ASP A 9 -23.38 -4.49 -2.19
CA ASP A 9 -24.59 -4.35 -1.38
C ASP A 9 -24.48 -5.16 -0.07
N ARG A 10 -23.87 -6.35 -0.11
CA ARG A 10 -23.58 -7.12 1.11
C ARG A 10 -22.52 -6.47 2.00
N ALA A 11 -21.44 -5.95 1.42
CA ALA A 11 -20.40 -5.24 2.17
C ALA A 11 -21.00 -4.03 2.91
N ARG A 12 -21.87 -3.27 2.24
CA ARG A 12 -22.62 -2.16 2.83
C ARG A 12 -23.55 -2.60 3.94
N ALA A 13 -24.12 -3.80 3.84
CA ALA A 13 -25.00 -4.39 4.85
C ALA A 13 -24.29 -5.04 6.05
N LEU A 14 -22.96 -5.15 6.05
CA LEU A 14 -22.19 -5.68 7.18
C LEU A 14 -22.50 -4.91 8.47
N ASP A 15 -22.75 -5.62 9.57
CA ASP A 15 -22.95 -5.01 10.88
C ASP A 15 -21.60 -4.84 11.59
N VAL A 16 -21.23 -3.60 11.86
CA VAL A 16 -19.97 -3.26 12.56
C VAL A 16 -19.94 -3.87 13.95
N ALA A 17 -21.06 -3.92 14.66
CA ALA A 17 -21.10 -4.48 16.01
C ALA A 17 -20.82 -6.00 15.99
N ALA A 18 -21.37 -6.72 15.01
CA ALA A 18 -21.12 -8.14 14.84
C ALA A 18 -19.69 -8.44 14.38
N LEU A 19 -19.11 -7.59 13.53
CA LEU A 19 -17.69 -7.69 13.17
C LEU A 19 -16.79 -7.43 14.39
N ALA A 20 -17.13 -6.46 15.23
CA ALA A 20 -16.41 -6.17 16.46
C ALA A 20 -16.50 -7.32 17.46
N ASP A 21 -17.68 -7.94 17.62
CA ASP A 21 -17.84 -9.15 18.47
C ASP A 21 -16.91 -10.28 17.99
N ALA A 22 -16.81 -10.47 16.67
CA ALA A 22 -15.91 -11.47 16.09
C ALA A 22 -14.43 -11.13 16.32
N ILE A 23 -14.04 -9.88 16.15
CA ILE A 23 -12.67 -9.40 16.41
C ILE A 23 -12.30 -9.56 17.90
N GLU A 24 -13.20 -9.21 18.83
CA GLU A 24 -13.00 -9.41 20.27
C GLU A 24 -12.85 -10.89 20.62
N SER A 25 -13.64 -11.75 19.98
CA SER A 25 -13.56 -13.20 20.21
C SER A 25 -12.25 -13.80 19.73
N ILE A 26 -11.70 -13.32 18.60
CA ILE A 26 -10.39 -13.76 18.08
C ILE A 26 -9.26 -13.17 18.94
N GLY A 27 -9.40 -11.92 19.37
CA GLY A 27 -8.40 -11.19 20.14
C GLY A 27 -7.25 -10.67 19.26
N PHE A 28 -6.89 -9.40 19.46
CA PHE A 28 -5.79 -8.77 18.72
C PHE A 28 -5.24 -7.51 19.38
N GLU A 29 -3.91 -7.40 19.45
CA GLU A 29 -3.23 -6.15 19.80
C GLU A 29 -2.05 -5.93 18.86
N CYS A 30 -2.05 -4.82 18.12
CA CYS A 30 -0.91 -4.45 17.28
C CYS A 30 0.28 -4.01 18.17
N THR A 31 1.35 -4.80 18.18
CA THR A 31 2.58 -4.51 18.94
C THR A 31 3.52 -3.52 18.24
N ARG A 32 3.14 -3.04 17.05
CA ARG A 32 3.97 -2.19 16.18
C ARG A 32 5.35 -2.78 15.86
N CYS A 33 5.47 -4.11 15.80
CA CYS A 33 6.75 -4.78 15.54
C CYS A 33 7.32 -4.56 14.13
N GLY A 34 6.50 -4.13 13.17
CA GLY A 34 6.93 -3.89 11.79
C GLY A 34 7.05 -5.16 10.91
N ALA A 35 6.80 -6.36 11.45
CA ALA A 35 6.90 -7.61 10.69
C ALA A 35 6.02 -7.63 9.43
N CYS A 36 4.81 -7.07 9.51
CA CYS A 36 3.90 -6.95 8.36
C CYS A 36 4.39 -6.01 7.25
N CYS A 37 5.48 -5.25 7.46
CA CYS A 37 6.08 -4.37 6.47
C CYS A 37 7.28 -5.00 5.78
N LYS A 38 7.77 -6.15 6.25
CA LYS A 38 8.96 -6.81 5.72
C LYS A 38 8.62 -7.77 4.57
N ALA A 39 9.58 -8.01 3.68
CA ALA A 39 9.52 -9.11 2.72
C ALA A 39 9.49 -10.47 3.45
N VAL A 40 8.90 -11.49 2.80
CA VAL A 40 8.80 -12.85 3.38
C VAL A 40 10.17 -13.53 3.48
N GLU A 41 11.10 -13.20 2.57
CA GLU A 41 12.52 -13.54 2.64
C GLU A 41 13.31 -12.24 2.47
N GLY A 42 13.45 -11.46 3.54
CA GLY A 42 14.14 -10.15 3.52
C GLY A 42 15.67 -10.24 3.49
N CYS A 43 16.32 -9.08 3.61
CA CYS A 43 17.78 -8.87 3.68
C CYS A 43 18.50 -9.46 4.92
N GLU A 44 18.04 -10.59 5.48
CA GLU A 44 18.72 -11.21 6.61
C GLU A 44 20.03 -11.87 6.16
N ASP A 45 21.10 -11.05 6.24
CA ASP A 45 22.54 -11.31 6.31
C ASP A 45 23.16 -12.41 5.42
N ASP A 46 24.25 -12.01 4.76
CA ASP A 46 25.24 -12.80 4.01
C ASP A 46 25.78 -14.04 4.76
N SER A 47 24.95 -15.06 5.00
CA SER A 47 25.41 -16.42 5.27
C SER A 47 25.57 -17.12 3.93
N ALA A 48 26.68 -16.84 3.27
CA ALA A 48 27.12 -17.48 2.03
C ALA A 48 27.47 -18.97 2.21
N ASP A 49 26.61 -19.77 2.85
CA ASP A 49 26.91 -21.16 3.22
C ASP A 49 25.73 -22.14 3.06
N ASP A 50 24.76 -21.88 2.18
CA ASP A 50 23.80 -22.92 1.74
C ASP A 50 23.46 -22.80 0.24
N ALA A 51 24.49 -22.86 -0.60
CA ALA A 51 24.39 -22.90 -2.06
C ALA A 51 24.45 -24.33 -2.64
N ASP A 52 23.99 -25.36 -1.93
CA ASP A 52 24.01 -26.76 -2.42
C ASP A 52 22.70 -27.53 -2.13
N GLY A 53 21.56 -26.93 -2.49
CA GLY A 53 20.28 -27.65 -2.68
C GLY A 53 19.97 -27.80 -4.17
N PRO A 54 19.50 -28.96 -4.66
CA PRO A 54 19.42 -29.25 -6.11
C PRO A 54 18.26 -28.56 -6.86
N ASP A 55 17.51 -27.67 -6.21
CA ASP A 55 16.31 -27.03 -6.75
C ASP A 55 16.42 -25.49 -6.73
N GLY A 56 17.51 -24.96 -7.30
CA GLY A 56 17.83 -23.53 -7.35
C GLY A 56 17.02 -22.71 -8.37
N ALA A 57 15.70 -22.90 -8.46
CA ALA A 57 14.82 -22.13 -9.35
C ALA A 57 13.63 -21.44 -8.65
N ASP A 58 13.31 -21.78 -7.39
CA ASP A 58 12.11 -21.25 -6.70
C ASP A 58 12.41 -20.74 -5.26
N ARG A 59 13.50 -19.98 -5.09
CA ARG A 59 13.81 -19.19 -3.88
C ARG A 59 13.81 -17.69 -4.18
N ALA A 60 12.77 -17.23 -4.87
CA ALA A 60 12.52 -15.81 -5.02
C ALA A 60 11.70 -15.37 -3.80
N GLY A 61 12.35 -14.73 -2.84
CA GLY A 61 11.67 -14.02 -1.78
C GLY A 61 10.57 -13.15 -2.37
N TYR A 62 9.36 -13.26 -1.83
CA TYR A 62 8.27 -12.39 -2.25
C TYR A 62 8.41 -11.08 -1.49
N ASP A 63 8.62 -9.99 -2.22
CA ASP A 63 8.54 -8.64 -1.70
C ASP A 63 7.28 -8.45 -0.85
N HIS A 64 7.31 -7.48 0.06
CA HIS A 64 6.09 -7.01 0.68
C HIS A 64 5.10 -6.53 -0.41
N VAL A 65 3.91 -7.15 -0.42
CA VAL A 65 2.80 -6.81 -1.30
C VAL A 65 1.61 -6.38 -0.45
N ALA A 66 1.31 -5.09 -0.48
CA ALA A 66 0.09 -4.53 0.09
C ALA A 66 -0.56 -3.63 -0.96
N THR A 67 -1.80 -3.93 -1.31
CA THR A 67 -2.55 -3.15 -2.30
C THR A 67 -2.81 -1.73 -1.81
N VAL A 68 -2.78 -0.76 -2.70
CA VAL A 68 -3.02 0.65 -2.37
C VAL A 68 -3.89 1.30 -3.45
N PHE A 69 -4.90 2.05 -3.05
CA PHE A 69 -5.76 2.74 -4.02
C PHE A 69 -5.21 4.12 -4.42
N PRO A 70 -5.59 4.66 -5.60
CA PRO A 70 -5.05 5.91 -6.10
C PRO A 70 -5.17 7.13 -5.16
N ASP A 71 -6.26 7.23 -4.42
CA ASP A 71 -6.45 8.28 -3.41
C ASP A 71 -5.59 8.06 -2.17
N GLU A 72 -5.35 6.80 -1.80
CA GLU A 72 -4.46 6.43 -0.71
C GLU A 72 -2.99 6.74 -1.04
N VAL A 73 -2.55 6.49 -2.28
CA VAL A 73 -1.22 6.92 -2.75
C VAL A 73 -1.05 8.43 -2.54
N ARG A 74 -2.02 9.23 -2.99
CA ARG A 74 -1.99 10.70 -2.83
C ARG A 74 -2.08 11.14 -1.36
N ARG A 75 -2.73 10.37 -0.47
CA ARG A 75 -2.73 10.62 0.97
C ARG A 75 -1.33 10.38 1.54
N LEU A 76 -0.70 9.26 1.19
CA LEU A 76 0.63 8.89 1.67
C LEU A 76 1.72 9.85 1.18
N GLN A 77 1.66 10.32 -0.07
CA GLN A 77 2.58 11.36 -0.57
C GLN A 77 2.58 12.61 0.31
N ARG A 78 1.41 13.01 0.81
CA ARG A 78 1.27 14.16 1.72
C ARG A 78 1.79 13.84 3.12
N ALA A 79 1.37 12.71 3.68
CA ALA A 79 1.77 12.29 5.02
C ALA A 79 3.30 12.11 5.15
N ALA A 80 3.93 11.54 4.12
CA ALA A 80 5.38 11.33 4.09
C ALA A 80 6.14 12.66 3.93
N GLY A 81 5.64 13.59 3.11
CA GLY A 81 6.22 14.94 3.00
C GLY A 81 6.11 15.76 4.29
N ASP A 82 4.98 15.66 4.99
CA ASP A 82 4.79 16.33 6.28
C ASP A 82 5.71 15.73 7.36
N ALA A 83 5.96 14.42 7.35
CA ALA A 83 6.85 13.75 8.30
C ALA A 83 8.31 14.18 8.13
N SER A 84 8.77 14.48 6.90
CA SER A 84 10.12 15.00 6.65
C SER A 84 10.32 16.44 7.12
N ASP A 85 9.29 17.29 7.02
CA ASP A 85 9.37 18.70 7.43
C ASP A 85 9.41 18.89 8.96
N HIS A 86 8.88 17.94 9.72
CA HIS A 86 8.88 17.98 11.19
C HIS A 86 10.12 17.32 11.84
N GLY A 87 11.04 16.79 11.03
CA GLY A 87 12.29 16.15 11.49
C GLY A 87 13.45 17.10 11.81
N ASP A 88 13.34 18.40 11.48
CA ASP A 88 14.38 19.41 11.74
C ASP A 88 13.93 20.44 12.79
N SER A 89 13.69 20.00 14.02
CA SER A 89 13.60 20.93 15.16
C SER A 89 14.10 20.31 16.47
N GLY A 90 15.42 20.21 16.58
CA GLY A 90 16.15 20.12 17.84
C GLY A 90 17.65 20.31 17.57
N GLU A 91 18.41 21.22 18.19
CA GLU A 91 18.21 22.15 19.29
C GLU A 91 19.23 23.30 19.11
N GLY A 92 18.86 24.53 19.47
CA GLY A 92 19.77 25.68 19.45
C GLY A 92 19.23 26.83 20.28
N GLU A 93 19.34 26.71 21.61
CA GLU A 93 18.98 27.75 22.57
C GLU A 93 19.86 29.01 22.41
N THR A 94 19.24 30.14 22.71
CA THR A 94 19.56 31.54 22.41
C THR A 94 20.90 32.10 22.92
N LEU A 95 21.44 33.11 22.21
CA LEU A 95 21.77 34.49 22.69
C LEU A 95 22.78 35.17 21.75
N ASP A 96 22.43 36.30 21.11
CA ASP A 96 23.21 37.53 21.22
C ASP A 96 22.44 38.75 20.68
N THR A 97 22.57 39.84 21.42
CA THR A 97 22.07 41.19 21.15
C THR A 97 23.00 41.94 20.22
N GLY A 98 22.48 42.74 19.28
CA GLY A 98 23.20 43.93 18.83
C GLY A 98 23.08 44.32 17.36
N GLU A 99 22.54 45.52 17.18
CA GLU A 99 22.79 46.49 16.11
C GLU A 99 22.19 46.33 14.70
N ALA A 100 21.59 47.44 14.26
CA ALA A 100 21.02 47.66 12.95
C ALA A 100 22.10 47.92 11.89
N GLY A 101 21.95 47.28 10.73
CA GLY A 101 22.68 47.59 9.50
C GLY A 101 21.72 47.57 8.31
N SER A 102 21.64 48.69 7.59
CA SER A 102 20.87 48.86 6.36
C SER A 102 21.64 48.38 5.13
N GLY A 103 20.91 47.92 4.11
CA GLY A 103 21.42 47.52 2.78
C GLY A 103 21.34 46.00 2.62
N ASP A 104 20.99 45.41 1.49
CA ASP A 104 20.80 45.85 0.11
C ASP A 104 20.06 44.67 -0.56
N GLY A 105 19.24 44.96 -1.56
CA GLY A 105 18.50 43.93 -2.29
C GLY A 105 19.45 43.00 -3.02
N SER A 106 19.55 41.76 -2.56
CA SER A 106 19.96 40.65 -3.39
C SER A 106 18.88 39.59 -3.26
N GLU A 107 18.37 39.16 -4.40
CA GLU A 107 17.43 38.06 -4.57
C GLU A 107 17.99 36.82 -3.86
N GLY A 108 17.59 36.65 -2.61
CA GLY A 108 17.76 35.41 -1.87
C GLY A 108 16.76 34.44 -2.46
N ASP A 109 17.27 33.51 -3.26
CA ASP A 109 16.59 32.30 -3.69
C ASP A 109 16.15 31.52 -2.45
N GLY A 110 14.99 31.91 -1.93
CA GLY A 110 14.26 31.15 -0.94
C GLY A 110 13.58 30.02 -1.68
N ARG A 111 14.01 28.80 -1.41
CA ARG A 111 13.27 27.89 -0.52
C ARG A 111 13.96 26.54 -0.48
N ASP A 112 14.35 26.18 0.73
CA ASP A 112 14.23 24.82 1.24
C ASP A 112 13.02 24.11 0.61
N GLY A 113 13.30 23.13 -0.24
CA GLY A 113 12.33 22.41 -1.04
C GLY A 113 12.47 20.94 -0.73
N GLY A 114 11.97 20.53 0.44
CA GLY A 114 11.89 19.13 0.82
C GLY A 114 11.34 18.29 -0.33
N TYR A 115 11.97 17.15 -0.59
CA TYR A 115 11.53 16.20 -1.61
C TYR A 115 10.08 15.83 -1.34
N ARG A 116 9.15 16.34 -2.16
CA ARG A 116 7.78 15.84 -2.17
C ARG A 116 7.83 14.43 -2.74
N TYR A 117 7.33 13.47 -1.96
CA TYR A 117 7.17 12.09 -2.41
C TYR A 117 6.40 12.06 -3.75
N ASP A 118 7.04 11.50 -4.78
CA ASP A 118 6.42 11.18 -6.06
C ASP A 118 5.61 9.88 -5.94
N TRP A 119 4.83 9.55 -6.97
CA TRP A 119 4.02 8.34 -7.02
C TRP A 119 4.89 7.10 -6.85
N ARG A 120 6.05 7.08 -7.53
CA ARG A 120 7.00 5.96 -7.49
C ARG A 120 7.66 5.77 -6.13
N ASP A 121 7.70 6.81 -5.32
CA ASP A 121 8.20 6.72 -3.94
C ASP A 121 7.19 6.07 -2.99
N VAL A 122 5.94 5.89 -3.43
CA VAL A 122 4.83 5.41 -2.59
C VAL A 122 4.22 4.12 -3.11
N ALA A 123 4.13 3.97 -4.44
CA ALA A 123 3.44 2.87 -5.08
C ALA A 123 4.17 2.39 -6.34
N ARG A 124 4.03 1.08 -6.60
CA ARG A 124 4.51 0.41 -7.80
C ARG A 124 3.41 -0.40 -8.47
N PRO A 125 3.54 -0.70 -9.78
CA PRO A 125 2.67 -1.67 -10.44
C PRO A 125 2.65 -2.99 -9.65
N MET A 126 1.45 -3.55 -9.44
CA MET A 126 1.33 -4.91 -8.92
C MET A 126 2.04 -5.88 -9.89
N PRO A 127 2.87 -6.83 -9.40
CA PRO A 127 3.73 -7.64 -10.27
C PRO A 127 2.94 -8.63 -11.14
N TYR A 128 1.70 -8.96 -10.76
CA TYR A 128 0.87 -9.89 -11.53
C TYR A 128 0.43 -9.28 -12.87
N GLY A 129 0.63 -10.05 -13.95
CA GLY A 129 0.33 -9.62 -15.32
C GLY A 129 1.51 -8.97 -16.04
N LEU A 130 2.64 -8.80 -15.35
CA LEU A 130 3.87 -8.26 -15.93
C LEU A 130 4.88 -9.37 -16.25
N SER A 131 5.71 -9.13 -17.26
CA SER A 131 6.80 -10.01 -17.66
C SER A 131 8.07 -9.22 -17.98
N GLU A 132 9.23 -9.88 -17.91
CA GLU A 132 10.49 -9.29 -18.34
C GLU A 132 10.52 -9.14 -19.87
N GLY A 133 10.73 -7.91 -20.34
CA GLY A 133 10.96 -7.57 -21.74
C GLY A 133 12.40 -7.12 -22.01
N ALA A 134 12.74 -6.90 -23.28
CA ALA A 134 14.09 -6.53 -23.70
C ALA A 134 14.54 -5.14 -23.18
N ASP A 135 13.58 -4.23 -22.99
CA ASP A 135 13.80 -2.85 -22.54
C ASP A 135 13.32 -2.62 -21.09
N GLY A 136 13.04 -3.69 -20.35
CA GLY A 136 12.50 -3.68 -18.99
C GLY A 136 11.15 -4.40 -18.87
N PRO A 137 10.47 -4.31 -17.71
CA PRO A 137 9.17 -4.92 -17.51
C PRO A 137 8.13 -4.41 -18.51
N GLU A 138 7.26 -5.30 -18.97
CA GLU A 138 6.16 -5.00 -19.88
C GLU A 138 4.89 -5.77 -19.49
N GLY A 139 3.73 -5.25 -19.90
CA GLY A 139 2.43 -5.88 -19.65
C GLY A 139 1.40 -4.97 -18.98
N GLU A 140 0.24 -5.53 -18.69
CA GLU A 140 -0.87 -4.84 -18.04
C GLU A 140 -1.10 -5.45 -16.65
N THR A 141 -1.28 -4.59 -15.65
CA THR A 141 -1.74 -4.98 -14.31
C THR A 141 -2.94 -4.13 -13.88
N PHE A 142 -3.67 -4.58 -12.86
CA PHE A 142 -4.98 -4.03 -12.49
C PHE A 142 -5.02 -3.37 -11.11
N GLU A 143 -3.87 -3.30 -10.44
CA GLU A 143 -3.76 -2.78 -9.07
C GLU A 143 -2.39 -2.13 -8.85
N TRP A 144 -2.32 -1.31 -7.80
CA TRP A 144 -1.06 -0.80 -7.27
C TRP A 144 -0.69 -1.54 -5.99
N ALA A 145 0.59 -1.77 -5.79
CA ALA A 145 1.16 -2.18 -4.51
C ALA A 145 1.92 -1.02 -3.88
N LEU A 146 2.02 -0.98 -2.55
CA LEU A 146 2.95 -0.09 -1.85
C LEU A 146 4.37 -0.29 -2.41
N GLN A 147 5.13 0.79 -2.53
CA GLN A 147 6.53 0.70 -2.96
C GLN A 147 7.37 -0.02 -1.90
N VAL A 148 8.40 -0.72 -2.37
CA VAL A 148 9.41 -1.37 -1.52
C VAL A 148 10.78 -0.78 -1.80
N ASP A 149 11.69 -0.99 -0.86
CA ASP A 149 13.11 -0.74 -1.04
C ASP A 149 13.80 -1.93 -1.74
N ASP A 150 15.13 -1.86 -1.86
CA ASP A 150 15.96 -2.89 -2.49
C ASP A 150 15.92 -4.23 -1.74
N CYS A 151 15.46 -4.24 -0.47
CA CYS A 151 15.27 -5.44 0.35
C CYS A 151 13.89 -6.08 0.18
N GLY A 152 13.00 -5.44 -0.60
CA GLY A 152 11.61 -5.86 -0.71
C GLY A 152 10.76 -5.46 0.50
N ASP A 153 11.31 -4.69 1.45
CA ASP A 153 10.57 -4.15 2.60
C ASP A 153 9.79 -2.91 2.16
N CYS A 154 8.61 -2.70 2.76
CA CYS A 154 7.79 -1.52 2.49
C CYS A 154 8.62 -0.23 2.64
N THR A 155 8.53 0.70 1.69
CA THR A 155 9.29 1.97 1.71
C THR A 155 9.08 2.82 2.97
N PHE A 156 7.96 2.60 3.68
CA PHE A 156 7.65 3.27 4.94
C PHE A 156 8.12 2.51 6.19
N TYR A 157 8.79 1.38 5.99
CA TYR A 157 9.47 0.66 7.06
C TYR A 157 10.69 1.46 7.50
N ALA A 158 10.85 1.59 8.81
CA ALA A 158 12.08 2.06 9.42
C ALA A 158 12.40 1.18 10.61
N GLU A 159 13.68 0.94 10.85
CA GLU A 159 14.15 0.19 12.01
C GLU A 159 15.04 1.11 12.85
N ASP A 160 14.87 1.08 14.16
CA ASP A 160 15.74 1.79 15.12
C ASP A 160 16.03 0.86 16.29
N ASP A 161 17.30 0.66 16.61
CA ASP A 161 17.78 -0.28 17.64
C ASP A 161 17.15 -1.70 17.54
N GLY A 162 16.96 -2.20 16.31
CA GLY A 162 16.36 -3.52 16.04
C GLY A 162 14.85 -3.58 16.20
N VAL A 163 14.18 -2.44 16.39
CA VAL A 163 12.72 -2.32 16.51
C VAL A 163 12.17 -1.68 15.24
N GLY A 164 11.40 -2.48 14.49
CA GLY A 164 10.70 -2.02 13.30
C GLY A 164 9.55 -1.08 13.60
N ARG A 165 9.31 -0.10 12.73
CA ARG A 165 8.17 0.82 12.79
C ARG A 165 7.69 1.21 11.40
N CYS A 166 6.40 1.53 11.29
CA CYS A 166 5.84 2.19 10.11
C CYS A 166 5.88 3.71 10.31
N THR A 167 6.60 4.43 9.44
CA THR A 167 6.76 5.90 9.55
C THR A 167 5.45 6.67 9.29
N VAL A 168 4.52 6.06 8.57
CA VAL A 168 3.19 6.61 8.23
C VAL A 168 2.05 5.90 8.97
N HIS A 169 2.30 5.39 10.19
CA HIS A 169 1.36 4.52 10.91
C HIS A 169 -0.08 5.09 11.01
N ALA A 170 -0.25 6.40 11.18
CA ALA A 170 -1.56 7.05 11.24
C ALA A 170 -2.27 7.08 9.87
N ASP A 171 -1.51 7.20 8.78
CA ASP A 171 -1.99 7.38 7.41
C ASP A 171 -2.00 6.10 6.57
N ARG A 172 -1.64 4.96 7.19
CA ARG A 172 -1.61 3.62 6.59
C ARG A 172 -2.79 3.36 5.66
N PRO A 173 -2.58 2.68 4.52
CA PRO A 173 -3.67 2.18 3.67
C PRO A 173 -4.66 1.31 4.42
N LEU A 174 -5.87 1.17 3.89
CA LEU A 174 -6.92 0.32 4.46
C LEU A 174 -6.44 -1.13 4.67
N VAL A 175 -5.67 -1.70 3.74
CA VAL A 175 -5.10 -3.05 3.90
C VAL A 175 -4.19 -3.15 5.14
N CYS A 176 -3.33 -2.16 5.38
CA CYS A 176 -2.42 -2.14 6.52
C CYS A 176 -3.11 -1.78 7.84
N ARG A 177 -4.17 -0.95 7.79
CA ARG A 177 -4.97 -0.59 8.98
C ARG A 177 -5.80 -1.76 9.50
N THR A 178 -6.26 -2.61 8.59
CA THR A 178 -7.16 -3.73 8.90
C THR A 178 -6.42 -5.04 9.13
N TYR A 179 -5.13 -5.11 8.80
CA TYR A 179 -4.27 -6.25 9.12
C TYR A 179 -4.32 -6.57 10.64
N PRO A 180 -4.48 -7.85 11.04
CA PRO A 180 -4.41 -9.06 10.22
C PRO A 180 -5.78 -9.58 9.74
N PHE A 181 -6.82 -8.75 9.70
CA PHE A 181 -8.18 -9.18 9.41
C PHE A 181 -8.62 -8.91 7.96
N SER A 182 -9.47 -9.80 7.45
CA SER A 182 -10.23 -9.65 6.19
C SER A 182 -11.67 -10.14 6.36
N VAL A 183 -12.57 -9.77 5.43
CA VAL A 183 -13.96 -10.26 5.42
C VAL A 183 -14.15 -11.32 4.33
N ALA A 184 -14.75 -12.45 4.67
CA ALA A 184 -15.14 -13.48 3.73
C ALA A 184 -16.48 -13.13 3.04
N LEU A 185 -16.45 -12.27 2.02
CA LEU A 185 -17.57 -12.06 1.09
C LEU A 185 -17.48 -13.08 -0.05
N GLY A 186 -18.58 -13.75 -0.37
CA GLY A 186 -18.67 -15.03 -1.09
C GLY A 186 -18.22 -15.08 -2.57
N GLY A 187 -16.99 -14.66 -2.86
CA GLY A 187 -16.41 -14.74 -4.21
C GLY A 187 -14.96 -14.29 -4.33
N THR A 188 -14.47 -13.46 -3.42
CA THR A 188 -13.12 -12.89 -3.51
C THR A 188 -12.11 -13.74 -2.74
N SER A 189 -11.05 -14.15 -3.45
CA SER A 189 -9.84 -14.78 -2.92
C SER A 189 -9.35 -14.05 -1.67
N GLN A 190 -8.98 -14.80 -0.63
CA GLN A 190 -8.43 -14.27 0.61
C GLN A 190 -7.15 -13.48 0.26
N PRO A 191 -7.15 -12.14 0.33
CA PRO A 191 -6.07 -11.33 -0.25
C PRO A 191 -4.76 -11.45 0.52
N MET A 192 -4.77 -12.09 1.69
CA MET A 192 -3.66 -12.14 2.64
C MET A 192 -3.22 -13.58 2.95
N GLY A 193 -3.53 -14.52 2.06
CA GLY A 193 -3.19 -15.93 2.25
C GLY A 193 -4.29 -16.73 2.95
N GLU A 194 -3.92 -17.92 3.44
CA GLU A 194 -4.83 -18.79 4.20
C GLU A 194 -5.04 -18.24 5.61
N ALA A 195 -6.31 -18.06 6.00
CA ALA A 195 -6.65 -17.64 7.35
C ALA A 195 -6.23 -18.68 8.39
N VAL A 196 -5.58 -18.22 9.46
CA VAL A 196 -5.17 -19.05 10.61
C VAL A 196 -6.25 -19.13 11.70
N ASP A 197 -7.20 -18.19 11.69
CA ASP A 197 -8.36 -18.18 12.57
C ASP A 197 -9.54 -17.46 11.89
N GLY A 198 -10.75 -17.60 12.42
CA GLY A 198 -11.91 -16.88 11.91
C GLY A 198 -13.18 -17.12 12.70
N GLU A 199 -13.96 -16.05 12.84
CA GLU A 199 -15.25 -16.02 13.53
C GLU A 199 -16.27 -15.34 12.61
N GLY A 200 -17.38 -16.03 12.31
CA GLY A 200 -18.40 -15.53 11.38
C GLY A 200 -17.83 -15.17 10.01
N MET A 201 -17.89 -13.89 9.64
CA MET A 201 -17.35 -13.36 8.38
C MET A 201 -15.91 -12.87 8.49
N VAL A 202 -15.36 -12.75 9.70
CA VAL A 202 -13.99 -12.27 9.92
C VAL A 202 -13.01 -13.42 9.73
N ARG A 203 -11.91 -13.16 9.04
CA ARG A 203 -10.77 -14.06 8.88
C ARG A 203 -9.52 -13.37 9.39
N ALA A 204 -8.73 -14.07 10.18
CA ALA A 204 -7.47 -13.59 10.72
C ALA A 204 -6.31 -14.30 10.00
N HIS A 205 -5.29 -13.52 9.66
CA HIS A 205 -4.07 -13.97 8.99
C HIS A 205 -2.89 -13.97 9.97
N GLU A 206 -1.81 -14.67 9.63
CA GLU A 206 -0.67 -14.81 10.54
C GLU A 206 -0.17 -13.45 11.06
N CYS A 207 -0.18 -13.29 12.39
CA CYS A 207 0.33 -12.11 13.09
C CYS A 207 0.61 -12.45 14.55
N GLU A 208 1.74 -11.96 15.08
CA GLU A 208 2.13 -12.13 16.49
C GLU A 208 1.16 -11.46 17.49
N GLY A 209 0.36 -10.51 17.01
CA GLY A 209 -0.62 -9.79 17.82
C GLY A 209 -1.90 -10.56 18.13
N LEU A 210 -2.16 -11.70 17.48
CA LEU A 210 -3.39 -12.47 17.64
C LEU A 210 -3.51 -13.13 19.03
N GLY A 211 -4.75 -13.30 19.50
CA GLY A 211 -5.08 -13.94 20.77
C GLY A 211 -4.87 -13.05 22.01
N ARG A 212 -4.52 -11.77 21.81
CA ARG A 212 -4.38 -10.77 22.87
C ARG A 212 -5.73 -10.07 23.13
N ASP A 213 -5.90 -9.53 24.33
CA ASP A 213 -7.12 -8.79 24.67
C ASP A 213 -7.21 -7.49 23.87
N ILE A 214 -8.35 -7.25 23.23
CA ILE A 214 -8.64 -6.00 22.53
C ILE A 214 -9.77 -5.24 23.25
N PRO A 215 -9.61 -3.95 23.56
CA PRO A 215 -10.70 -3.13 24.07
C PRO A 215 -11.85 -3.04 23.07
N ARG A 216 -13.10 -3.07 23.56
CA ARG A 216 -14.29 -2.97 22.69
C ARG A 216 -14.25 -1.81 21.71
N ALA A 217 -13.82 -0.63 22.16
CA ALA A 217 -13.73 0.55 21.31
C ALA A 217 -12.73 0.36 20.15
N ASP A 218 -11.60 -0.30 20.41
CA ASP A 218 -10.59 -0.58 19.40
C ASP A 218 -11.06 -1.67 18.42
N ALA A 219 -11.81 -2.66 18.92
CA ALA A 219 -12.46 -3.66 18.08
C ALA A 219 -13.54 -3.05 17.17
N GLU A 220 -14.32 -2.08 17.66
CA GLU A 220 -15.31 -1.34 16.86
C GLU A 220 -14.65 -0.45 15.80
N GLU A 221 -13.53 0.21 16.13
CA GLU A 221 -12.74 0.97 15.16
C GLU A 221 -12.19 0.06 14.06
N LEU A 222 -11.60 -1.08 14.44
CA LEU A 222 -11.06 -2.05 13.49
C LEU A 222 -12.16 -2.68 12.63
N ALA A 223 -13.31 -2.99 13.21
CA ALA A 223 -14.49 -3.48 12.49
C ALA A 223 -15.03 -2.46 11.48
N ALA A 224 -15.07 -1.18 11.85
CA ALA A 224 -15.49 -0.11 10.96
C ALA A 224 -14.52 0.05 9.79
N ALA A 225 -13.21 0.05 10.06
CA ALA A 225 -12.18 0.08 9.03
C ALA A 225 -12.23 -1.16 8.12
N LEU A 226 -12.51 -2.33 8.68
CA LEU A 226 -12.62 -3.59 7.95
C LEU A 226 -13.83 -3.58 6.99
N LYS A 227 -14.96 -3.05 7.45
CA LYS A 227 -16.13 -2.81 6.60
C LYS A 227 -15.83 -1.79 5.50
N GLU A 228 -15.18 -0.68 5.85
CA GLU A 228 -14.78 0.36 4.89
C GLU A 228 -13.88 -0.23 3.80
N ARG A 229 -12.88 -1.01 4.19
CA ARG A 229 -12.00 -1.74 3.26
C ARG A 229 -12.78 -2.63 2.31
N ALA A 230 -13.68 -3.47 2.83
CA ALA A 230 -14.45 -4.38 1.99
C ALA A 230 -15.33 -3.64 0.97
N ILE A 231 -15.94 -2.52 1.38
CA ILE A 231 -16.70 -1.65 0.47
C ILE A 231 -15.77 -1.06 -0.60
N ARG A 232 -14.63 -0.51 -0.17
CA ARG A 232 -13.70 0.16 -1.07
C ARG A 232 -13.11 -0.79 -2.10
N GLU A 233 -12.65 -1.97 -1.70
CA GLU A 233 -12.12 -2.99 -2.61
C GLU A 233 -13.13 -3.32 -3.73
N LEU A 234 -14.41 -3.44 -3.40
CA LEU A 234 -15.48 -3.71 -4.38
C LEU A 234 -15.79 -2.50 -5.26
N GLU A 235 -15.81 -1.28 -4.72
CA GLU A 235 -15.99 -0.05 -5.50
C GLU A 235 -14.85 0.16 -6.50
N GLU A 236 -13.61 -0.12 -6.08
CA GLU A 236 -12.42 -0.02 -6.91
C GLU A 236 -12.42 -1.09 -8.00
N ALA A 237 -12.76 -2.34 -7.68
CA ALA A 237 -12.91 -3.41 -8.67
C ALA A 237 -14.00 -3.12 -9.72
N ILE A 238 -15.15 -2.58 -9.29
CA ILE A 238 -16.21 -2.10 -10.19
C ILE A 238 -15.68 -0.96 -11.07
N GLY A 239 -14.97 0.00 -10.47
CA GLY A 239 -14.37 1.13 -11.16
C GLY A 239 -13.39 0.70 -12.24
N VAL A 240 -12.48 -0.24 -11.94
CA VAL A 240 -11.54 -0.82 -12.90
C VAL A 240 -12.29 -1.44 -14.08
N ARG A 241 -13.28 -2.29 -13.80
CA ARG A 241 -14.09 -2.95 -14.84
C ARG A 241 -14.79 -1.94 -15.75
N GLU A 242 -15.28 -0.83 -15.21
CA GLU A 242 -16.00 0.21 -15.97
C GLU A 242 -15.06 1.12 -16.77
N ALA A 243 -13.92 1.48 -16.18
CA ALA A 243 -12.91 2.34 -16.76
C ALA A 243 -12.01 1.60 -17.76
N TYR A 244 -11.89 0.27 -17.68
CA TYR A 244 -10.96 -0.52 -18.48
C TYR A 244 -11.13 -0.26 -19.97
N ARG A 245 -10.05 0.16 -20.61
CA ARG A 245 -9.89 0.24 -22.06
C ARG A 245 -8.53 -0.37 -22.38
N PRO A 246 -8.42 -1.24 -23.40
CA PRO A 246 -7.14 -1.74 -23.86
C PRO A 246 -6.22 -0.55 -24.19
N ALA A 247 -4.97 -0.62 -23.73
CA ALA A 247 -3.98 0.41 -23.99
C ALA A 247 -2.98 -0.09 -25.04
N ASP A 248 -2.93 0.56 -26.21
CA ASP A 248 -1.96 0.23 -27.26
C ASP A 248 -0.70 1.08 -27.06
N VAL A 249 0.06 0.76 -26.00
CA VAL A 249 1.30 1.45 -25.65
C VAL A 249 2.37 0.46 -25.23
N ASP A 250 3.62 0.77 -25.56
CA ASP A 250 4.76 -0.03 -25.10
C ASP A 250 4.99 0.15 -23.58
N GLY A 251 5.51 -0.90 -22.95
CA GLY A 251 5.89 -0.94 -21.53
C GLY A 251 4.76 -1.36 -20.58
N VAL A 252 4.93 -1.04 -19.29
CA VAL A 252 3.93 -1.35 -18.25
C VAL A 252 2.75 -0.38 -18.30
N VAL A 253 1.55 -0.94 -18.16
CA VAL A 253 0.29 -0.21 -17.94
C VAL A 253 -0.37 -0.69 -16.66
N VAL A 254 -0.76 0.25 -15.80
CA VAL A 254 -1.56 -0.02 -14.61
C VAL A 254 -2.97 0.47 -14.84
N HIS A 255 -3.96 -0.41 -14.75
CA HIS A 255 -5.38 -0.08 -14.81
C HIS A 255 -5.94 0.01 -13.40
N ASP A 256 -6.36 1.20 -12.97
CA ASP A 256 -7.12 1.36 -11.73
C ASP A 256 -8.51 1.94 -11.99
N SER A 257 -9.27 2.23 -10.93
CA SER A 257 -10.61 2.80 -11.02
C SER A 257 -10.67 4.16 -11.73
N GLU A 258 -9.55 4.85 -11.88
CA GLU A 258 -9.45 6.12 -12.60
C GLU A 258 -9.01 5.95 -14.07
N GLY A 259 -8.71 4.74 -14.52
CA GLY A 259 -8.28 4.41 -15.88
C GLY A 259 -6.83 3.95 -15.99
N ALA A 260 -6.34 3.88 -17.22
CA ALA A 260 -4.98 3.41 -17.54
C ALA A 260 -3.92 4.46 -17.17
N LYS A 261 -2.83 4.02 -16.56
CA LYS A 261 -1.71 4.84 -16.10
C LYS A 261 -0.37 4.22 -16.43
N ARG A 262 0.64 5.07 -16.54
CA ARG A 262 2.06 4.69 -16.53
C ARG A 262 2.51 4.37 -15.10
N PRO A 263 3.67 3.71 -14.89
CA PRO A 263 4.18 3.38 -13.56
C PRO A 263 4.42 4.56 -12.62
N ASP A 264 4.56 5.80 -13.12
CA ASP A 264 4.58 7.03 -12.32
C ASP A 264 3.19 7.58 -11.96
N GLY A 265 2.13 6.81 -12.21
CA GLY A 265 0.75 7.25 -11.95
C GLY A 265 0.21 8.28 -12.94
N THR A 266 0.99 8.71 -13.94
CA THR A 266 0.49 9.60 -14.99
C THR A 266 -0.52 8.87 -15.87
N ARG A 267 -1.63 9.55 -16.21
CA ARG A 267 -2.69 8.94 -17.01
C ARG A 267 -2.23 8.75 -18.44
N ILE A 268 -2.60 7.61 -19.02
CA ILE A 268 -2.52 7.37 -20.45
C ILE A 268 -3.82 7.92 -21.02
N ASP A 269 -3.74 9.10 -21.63
CA ASP A 269 -4.90 9.65 -22.33
C ASP A 269 -5.33 8.65 -23.41
N GLY A 270 -6.61 8.29 -23.41
CA GLY A 270 -7.25 7.49 -24.45
C GLY A 270 -7.34 8.29 -25.75
N GLY A 271 -6.19 8.60 -26.34
CA GLY A 271 -6.06 9.33 -27.59
C GLY A 271 -6.51 8.45 -28.73
N ASP A 272 -7.75 8.67 -29.15
CA ASP A 272 -8.34 8.45 -30.47
C ASP A 272 -8.01 7.11 -31.13
N ALA A 273 -9.03 6.28 -31.32
CA ALA A 273 -8.98 5.16 -32.25
C ALA A 273 -8.66 5.70 -33.65
N GLY A 274 -7.36 5.79 -33.94
CA GLY A 274 -6.79 5.99 -35.26
C GLY A 274 -7.26 4.85 -36.13
N ARG A 275 -8.43 5.05 -36.73
CA ARG A 275 -9.02 4.27 -37.80
C ARG A 275 -8.04 4.32 -38.97
N SER A 276 -6.97 3.54 -38.90
CA SER A 276 -6.10 3.30 -40.03
C SER A 276 -6.92 2.48 -41.02
N ASP A 277 -7.28 3.14 -42.12
CA ASP A 277 -7.95 2.55 -43.26
C ASP A 277 -7.26 1.26 -43.70
N ARG A 278 -7.82 0.10 -43.34
CA ARG A 278 -7.72 -1.07 -44.21
C ARG A 278 -8.70 -0.87 -45.36
N LYS A 279 -8.18 -0.30 -46.45
CA LYS A 279 -8.81 -0.43 -47.77
C LYS A 279 -8.80 -1.90 -48.21
N PRO A 280 -9.81 -2.34 -48.99
CA PRO A 280 -10.10 -3.74 -49.27
C PRO A 280 -9.09 -4.41 -50.20
#